data_AF-A0A3P7LL71-F1
#
_entry.id   AF-A0A3P7LL71-F1
#
_cell.length_a   1.000
_cell.length_b   1.000
_cell.length_c   1.000
_cell.angle_alpha   90.00
_cell.angle_beta   90.00
_cell.angle_gamma   90.00
#
_symmetry.space_group_name_H-M   'P 1'
#
loop_
_entity.id
_entity.type
_entity.pdbx_description
1 polymer ?
#
loop_
_entity_poly.entity_id
_entity_poly.type
_entity_poly.pdbx_seq_one_letter_code
_entity_poly.pdbx_strand_id
1 'polypeptide(L)'
;MQIIIDDAVEYEEQFVRDSIIEILDSAVSSGYASRTVSWLVEFAKFEKNTIYDINPDTFVPVVNLVFLQTDPYKRFASDISFDRHQTQIVRSRMYLELTQKGVDERASLTQLLLSKSRAIHLPLSIRAPFTMSLKHDISVLSSGIFVFGVSLVCLLVFSLFLLGQPALTFVLLFTSVAVLTETVGYVTHWGVPMNAITITMALSANMLASVIVMAFCYSYSVSGKQQMRAGVRIQYTFQVSMQLRSYHVR
;
A
#
# COMPACT_ATOMS: atom_id res chain seq x y z
N MET A 1 4.42 0.35 15.40
CA MET A 1 5.26 0.86 14.28
C MET A 1 6.69 0.96 14.77
N GLN A 2 7.69 0.55 13.98
CA GLN A 2 9.10 0.61 14.38
C GLN A 2 9.76 1.82 13.73
N ILE A 3 10.48 2.58 14.55
CA ILE A 3 11.36 3.66 14.13
C ILE A 3 12.78 3.15 14.30
N ILE A 4 13.59 3.24 13.26
CA ILE A 4 14.93 2.67 13.25
C ILE A 4 15.92 3.77 12.85
N ILE A 5 16.97 3.92 13.63
CA ILE A 5 18.11 4.77 13.30
C ILE A 5 19.14 3.83 12.67
N ASP A 6 19.40 4.05 11.37
CA ASP A 6 20.10 3.08 10.52
C ASP A 6 21.64 3.23 10.55
N ASP A 7 22.15 4.36 11.05
CA ASP A 7 23.58 4.67 11.14
C ASP A 7 24.02 4.97 12.59
N ALA A 8 25.34 5.02 12.78
CA ALA A 8 25.95 5.46 14.03
C ALA A 8 25.63 6.93 14.30
N VAL A 9 25.11 7.20 15.49
CA VAL A 9 24.79 8.54 15.98
C VAL A 9 25.33 8.67 17.40
N GLU A 10 25.76 9.87 17.76
CA GLU A 10 26.30 10.22 19.07
C GLU A 10 25.14 10.37 20.09
N TYR A 11 24.66 9.25 20.62
CA TYR A 11 23.56 9.21 21.59
C TYR A 11 23.92 9.84 22.95
N GLU A 12 25.19 10.03 23.22
CA GLU A 12 25.71 10.75 24.37
C GLU A 12 25.42 12.26 24.29
N GLU A 13 25.30 12.82 23.09
CA GLU A 13 24.99 14.23 22.90
C GLU A 13 23.55 14.53 23.33
N GLN A 14 23.40 15.52 24.22
CA GLN A 14 22.08 15.91 24.74
C GLN A 14 21.15 16.38 23.62
N PHE A 15 21.68 17.12 22.64
CA PHE A 15 20.91 17.62 21.50
C PHE A 15 20.32 16.48 20.66
N VAL A 16 21.10 15.45 20.37
CA VAL A 16 20.65 14.26 19.62
C VAL A 16 19.56 13.54 20.39
N ARG A 17 19.75 13.32 21.71
CA ARG A 17 18.77 12.64 22.56
C ARG A 17 17.43 13.37 22.57
N ASP A 18 17.47 14.66 22.84
CA ASP A 18 16.27 15.49 22.94
C ASP A 18 15.54 15.56 21.59
N SER A 19 16.29 15.65 20.48
CA SER A 19 15.72 15.63 19.13
C SER A 19 15.00 14.32 18.82
N ILE A 20 15.58 13.17 19.19
CA ILE A 20 14.95 11.86 18.99
C ILE A 20 13.67 11.76 19.83
N ILE A 21 13.72 12.18 21.09
CA ILE A 21 12.57 12.15 21.99
C ILE A 21 11.46 13.08 21.47
N GLU A 22 11.78 14.28 21.02
CA GLU A 22 10.81 15.22 20.45
C GLU A 22 10.11 14.64 19.21
N ILE A 23 10.85 13.96 18.33
CA ILE A 23 10.28 13.28 17.16
C ILE A 23 9.27 12.22 17.61
N LEU A 24 9.60 11.41 18.62
CA LEU A 24 8.70 10.38 19.15
C LEU A 24 7.46 11.00 19.81
N ASP A 25 7.64 12.03 20.62
CA ASP A 25 6.56 12.72 21.31
C ASP A 25 5.65 13.50 20.35
N SER A 26 6.17 13.92 19.20
CA SER A 26 5.35 14.55 18.15
C SER A 26 4.26 13.61 17.61
N ALA A 27 4.54 12.30 17.57
CA ALA A 27 3.55 11.30 17.15
C ALA A 27 2.45 11.11 18.20
N VAL A 28 2.81 11.15 19.48
CA VAL A 28 1.87 11.01 20.60
C VAL A 28 1.01 12.27 20.74
N SER A 29 1.63 13.46 20.75
CA SER A 29 0.94 14.75 20.86
C SER A 29 -0.02 15.03 19.69
N SER A 30 0.29 14.56 18.49
CA SER A 30 -0.60 14.66 17.32
C SER A 30 -1.75 13.63 17.33
N GLY A 31 -1.80 12.75 18.34
CA GLY A 31 -2.82 11.72 18.52
C GLY A 31 -2.65 10.49 17.62
N TYR A 32 -1.51 10.35 16.93
CA TYR A 32 -1.24 9.18 16.08
C TYR A 32 -0.73 7.98 16.88
N ALA A 33 -0.06 8.21 18.01
CA ALA A 33 0.43 7.15 18.88
C ALA A 33 -0.20 7.27 20.28
N SER A 34 -0.57 6.14 20.87
CA SER A 34 -1.02 6.07 22.26
C SER A 34 0.16 6.11 23.22
N ARG A 35 1.28 5.52 22.82
CA ARG A 35 2.47 5.37 23.65
C ARG A 35 3.74 5.21 22.81
N THR A 36 4.83 5.71 23.35
CA THR A 36 6.20 5.47 22.86
C THR A 36 6.90 4.45 23.77
N VAL A 37 7.55 3.46 23.15
CA VAL A 37 8.45 2.51 23.82
C VAL A 37 9.85 2.76 23.27
N SER A 38 10.66 3.45 24.06
CA SER A 38 12.02 3.87 23.69
C SER A 38 13.01 3.46 24.77
N TRP A 39 14.06 2.73 24.37
CA TRP A 39 15.17 2.40 25.25
C TRP A 39 15.89 3.66 25.74
N LEU A 40 15.91 4.71 24.93
CA LEU A 40 16.59 5.98 25.24
C LEU A 40 15.89 6.74 26.37
N VAL A 41 14.55 6.75 26.36
CA VAL A 41 13.74 7.36 27.44
C VAL A 41 13.92 6.58 28.75
N GLU A 42 13.98 5.25 28.68
CA GLU A 42 14.22 4.42 29.86
C GLU A 42 15.67 4.52 30.35
N PHE A 43 16.64 4.68 29.44
CA PHE A 43 18.03 4.93 29.78
C PHE A 43 18.21 6.26 30.51
N ALA A 44 17.55 7.34 30.06
CA ALA A 44 17.59 8.63 30.75
C ALA A 44 17.02 8.56 32.18
N LYS A 45 16.10 7.64 32.47
CA LYS A 45 15.61 7.37 33.83
C LYS A 45 16.63 6.54 34.63
N PHE A 46 17.29 5.58 33.98
CA PHE A 46 18.35 4.78 34.59
C PHE A 46 19.55 5.63 34.99
N GLU A 47 20.00 6.53 34.10
CA GLU A 47 21.10 7.47 34.30
C GLU A 47 20.91 8.34 35.54
N LYS A 48 19.68 8.77 35.84
CA LYS A 48 19.39 9.56 37.05
C LYS A 48 19.46 8.78 38.37
N ASN A 49 19.33 7.47 38.30
CA ASN A 49 19.23 6.60 39.47
C ASN A 49 20.49 5.74 39.68
N THR A 50 21.48 5.87 38.79
CA THR A 50 22.68 5.05 38.83
C THR A 50 23.82 5.77 39.55
N ILE A 51 24.74 4.98 40.11
CA ILE A 51 25.95 5.47 40.76
C ILE A 51 27.13 5.64 39.77
N TYR A 52 26.96 5.16 38.53
CA TYR A 52 27.99 5.25 37.49
C TYR A 52 28.01 6.67 36.89
N ASP A 53 29.21 7.23 36.78
CA ASP A 53 29.44 8.47 36.05
C ASP A 53 29.40 8.19 34.55
N ILE A 54 28.43 8.78 33.83
CA ILE A 54 28.21 8.53 32.40
C ILE A 54 28.80 9.68 31.59
N ASN A 55 30.02 9.46 31.12
CA ASN A 55 30.74 10.33 30.20
C ASN A 55 30.70 9.75 28.77
N PRO A 56 31.01 10.53 27.72
CA PRO A 56 31.02 10.08 26.33
C PRO A 56 31.76 8.75 26.11
N ASP A 57 32.94 8.59 26.71
CA ASP A 57 33.76 7.37 26.60
C ASP A 57 33.15 6.14 27.29
N THR A 58 32.29 6.37 28.29
CA THR A 58 31.68 5.31 29.11
C THR A 58 30.23 5.01 28.72
N PHE A 59 29.62 5.85 27.88
CA PHE A 59 28.21 5.74 27.50
C PHE A 59 27.90 4.37 26.91
N VAL A 60 28.60 3.97 25.84
CA VAL A 60 28.36 2.70 25.15
C VAL A 60 28.64 1.48 26.04
N PRO A 61 29.76 1.41 26.79
CA PRO A 61 29.99 0.35 27.78
C PRO A 61 28.88 0.26 28.85
N VAL A 62 28.42 1.39 29.39
CA VAL A 62 27.35 1.40 30.42
C VAL A 62 26.03 0.91 29.84
N VAL A 63 25.69 1.33 28.61
CA VAL A 63 24.49 0.82 27.91
C VAL A 63 24.58 -0.70 27.74
N ASN A 64 25.67 -1.22 27.19
CA ASN A 64 25.81 -2.63 26.84
C ASN A 64 25.96 -3.56 28.06
N LEU A 65 26.83 -3.20 29.01
CA LEU A 65 27.26 -4.09 30.09
C LEU A 65 26.45 -3.93 31.37
N VAL A 66 25.82 -2.77 31.58
CA VAL A 66 25.07 -2.47 32.80
C VAL A 66 23.59 -2.36 32.52
N PHE A 67 23.18 -1.38 31.71
CA PHE A 67 21.77 -1.11 31.45
C PHE A 67 21.07 -2.31 30.81
N LEU A 68 21.60 -2.84 29.71
CA LEU A 68 21.01 -3.98 29.00
C LEU A 68 21.13 -5.32 29.75
N GLN A 69 21.93 -5.39 30.82
CA GLN A 69 22.02 -6.58 31.68
C GLN A 69 21.10 -6.50 32.91
N THR A 70 20.57 -5.31 33.22
CA THR A 70 19.74 -5.07 34.40
C THR A 70 18.25 -5.23 34.08
N ASP A 71 17.51 -5.97 34.90
CA ASP A 71 16.06 -6.03 34.80
C ASP A 71 15.42 -4.72 35.31
N PRO A 72 14.40 -4.16 34.64
CA PRO A 72 13.63 -4.72 33.51
C PRO A 72 14.15 -4.31 32.11
N TYR A 73 15.31 -3.66 32.01
CA TYR A 73 15.81 -3.04 30.78
C TYR A 73 16.38 -4.05 29.76
N LYS A 74 16.71 -5.26 30.19
CA LYS A 74 17.19 -6.37 29.35
C LYS A 74 16.32 -6.64 28.11
N ARG A 75 15.02 -6.31 28.15
CA ARG A 75 14.11 -6.38 27.00
C ARG A 75 14.61 -5.59 25.78
N PHE A 76 15.35 -4.49 26.00
CA PHE A 76 15.88 -3.63 24.95
C PHE A 76 17.17 -4.16 24.31
N ALA A 77 17.74 -5.28 24.80
CA ALA A 77 19.00 -5.79 24.27
C ALA A 77 18.92 -6.17 22.79
N SER A 78 17.73 -6.57 22.33
CA SER A 78 17.49 -6.85 20.92
C SER A 78 17.29 -5.57 20.09
N ASP A 79 17.01 -4.44 20.74
CA ASP A 79 16.68 -3.17 20.10
C ASP A 79 17.88 -2.28 19.80
N ILE A 80 19.07 -2.66 20.29
CA ILE A 80 20.31 -1.93 20.10
C ILE A 80 21.31 -2.88 19.45
N SER A 81 21.97 -2.45 18.39
CA SER A 81 23.04 -3.19 17.73
C SER A 81 24.34 -2.40 17.82
N PHE A 82 25.36 -3.05 18.37
CA PHE A 82 26.68 -2.49 18.52
C PHE A 82 27.57 -2.88 17.33
N ASP A 83 28.65 -2.12 17.14
CA ASP A 83 29.71 -2.47 16.20
C ASP A 83 30.50 -3.70 16.68
N ARG A 84 31.44 -4.19 15.84
CA ARG A 84 32.25 -5.37 16.17
C ARG A 84 33.11 -5.18 17.42
N HIS A 85 33.52 -3.94 17.71
CA HIS A 85 34.37 -3.62 18.85
C HIS A 85 33.58 -3.20 20.10
N GLN A 86 32.23 -3.14 20.01
CA GLN A 86 31.35 -2.66 21.08
C GLN A 86 31.69 -1.25 21.59
N THR A 87 32.20 -0.41 20.69
CA THR A 87 32.55 0.99 20.95
C THR A 87 31.45 1.95 20.50
N GLN A 88 30.60 1.55 19.56
CA GLN A 88 29.56 2.41 18.99
C GLN A 88 28.24 1.66 18.78
N ILE A 89 27.13 2.39 18.89
CA ILE A 89 25.80 1.91 18.53
C ILE A 89 25.59 2.16 17.03
N VAL A 90 25.64 1.10 16.22
CA VAL A 90 25.51 1.19 14.76
C VAL A 90 24.07 1.31 14.33
N ARG A 91 23.15 0.72 15.10
CA ARG A 91 21.73 0.72 14.79
C ARG A 91 20.92 0.66 16.07
N SER A 92 19.85 1.42 16.15
CA SER A 92 18.91 1.30 17.27
C SER A 92 17.47 1.38 16.77
N ARG A 93 16.56 0.70 17.46
CA ARG A 93 15.12 0.71 17.13
C ARG A 93 14.28 1.09 18.34
N MET A 94 13.19 1.79 18.06
CA MET A 94 12.20 2.28 19.02
C MET A 94 10.81 1.98 18.46
N TYR A 95 9.80 1.93 19.32
CA TYR A 95 8.45 1.55 18.93
C TYR A 95 7.44 2.62 19.28
N LEU A 96 6.48 2.81 18.38
CA LEU A 96 5.26 3.55 18.61
C LEU A 96 4.09 2.57 18.62
N GLU A 97 3.32 2.59 19.71
CA GLU A 97 1.99 2.00 19.78
C GLU A 97 1.01 2.97 19.12
N LEU A 98 0.43 2.57 17.98
CA LEU A 98 -0.42 3.45 17.19
C LEU A 98 -1.86 3.45 17.74
N THR A 99 -2.50 4.61 17.71
CA THR A 99 -3.95 4.73 17.88
C THR A 99 -4.66 4.30 16.59
N GLN A 100 -5.99 4.16 16.63
CA GLN A 100 -6.79 3.94 15.41
C GLN A 100 -6.51 5.02 14.35
N LYS A 101 -6.45 6.29 14.78
CA LYS A 101 -6.04 7.42 13.92
C LYS A 101 -4.65 7.22 13.32
N GLY A 102 -3.66 6.77 14.10
CA GLY A 102 -2.32 6.48 13.60
C GLY A 102 -2.27 5.33 12.58
N VAL A 103 -3.17 4.36 12.71
CA VAL A 103 -3.31 3.27 11.74
C VAL A 103 -3.92 3.78 10.44
N ASP A 104 -4.97 4.60 10.52
CA ASP A 104 -5.70 5.14 9.37
C ASP A 104 -4.89 6.20 8.62
N GLU A 105 -4.26 7.14 9.35
CA GLU A 105 -3.47 8.27 8.83
C GLU A 105 -1.96 7.99 8.84
N ARG A 106 -1.55 6.72 8.78
CA ARG A 106 -0.13 6.28 8.83
C ARG A 106 0.78 6.93 7.79
N ALA A 107 0.25 7.27 6.61
CA ALA A 107 1.03 7.91 5.55
C ALA A 107 1.44 9.32 5.99
N SER A 108 0.49 10.08 6.54
CA SER A 108 0.70 11.39 7.15
C SER A 108 1.67 11.29 8.33
N LEU A 109 1.51 10.29 9.21
CA LEU A 109 2.45 10.04 10.31
C LEU A 109 3.88 9.76 9.81
N THR A 110 4.02 8.91 8.79
CA THR A 110 5.34 8.58 8.21
C THR A 110 6.00 9.83 7.61
N GLN A 111 5.24 10.65 6.90
CA GLN A 111 5.74 11.91 6.34
C GLN A 111 6.12 12.90 7.44
N LEU A 112 5.32 13.02 8.50
CA LEU A 112 5.61 13.87 9.65
C LEU A 112 6.95 13.49 10.28
N LEU A 113 7.15 12.21 10.62
CA LEU A 113 8.37 11.71 11.24
C LEU A 113 9.60 11.89 10.34
N LEU A 114 9.49 11.56 9.05
CA LEU A 114 10.59 11.74 8.08
C LEU A 114 10.89 13.21 7.79
N SER A 115 9.90 14.11 7.86
CA SER A 115 10.11 15.54 7.67
C SER A 115 10.90 16.14 8.84
N LYS A 116 10.53 15.81 10.09
CA LYS A 116 11.25 16.24 11.29
C LYS A 116 12.66 15.66 11.33
N SER A 117 12.82 14.38 10.99
CA SER A 117 14.14 13.75 10.92
C SER A 117 15.07 14.43 9.92
N ARG A 118 14.56 14.80 8.74
CA ARG A 118 15.35 15.50 7.72
C ARG A 118 15.78 16.90 8.14
N ALA A 119 14.97 17.59 8.94
CA ALA A 119 15.33 18.91 9.48
C ALA A 119 16.53 18.86 10.43
N ILE A 120 16.76 17.71 11.07
CA ILE A 120 17.82 17.49 12.07
C ILE A 120 18.94 16.59 11.49
N HIS A 121 18.91 16.27 10.19
CA HIS A 121 19.86 15.38 9.53
C HIS A 121 20.02 13.99 10.20
N LEU A 122 18.97 13.51 10.88
CA LEU A 122 18.99 12.22 11.55
C LEU A 122 18.73 11.08 10.55
N PRO A 123 19.54 10.01 10.51
CA PRO A 123 19.40 8.87 9.60
C PRO A 123 18.29 7.91 10.09
N LEU A 124 17.05 8.39 10.03
CA LEU A 124 15.87 7.68 10.51
C LEU A 124 15.14 6.98 9.36
N SER A 125 14.79 5.74 9.61
CA SER A 125 13.99 4.86 8.76
C SER A 125 12.80 4.32 9.54
N ILE A 126 11.72 4.04 8.81
CA ILE A 126 10.45 3.65 9.40
C ILE A 126 10.06 2.28 8.86
N ARG A 127 9.87 1.32 9.76
CA ARG A 127 9.41 -0.02 9.43
C ARG A 127 8.12 -0.30 10.19
N ALA A 128 6.98 -0.34 9.49
CA ALA A 128 5.75 -0.86 10.08
C ALA A 128 5.51 -2.28 9.54
N PRO A 129 5.14 -3.26 10.37
CA PRO A 129 4.84 -4.63 9.91
C PRO A 129 3.76 -4.66 8.81
N PHE A 130 2.93 -3.62 8.70
CA PHE A 130 1.88 -3.48 7.69
C PHE A 130 2.28 -2.68 6.44
N THR A 131 3.52 -2.16 6.32
CA THR A 131 3.92 -1.33 5.15
C THR A 131 3.87 -2.07 3.83
N MET A 132 4.02 -3.40 3.83
CA MET A 132 3.87 -4.21 2.61
C MET A 132 2.43 -4.19 2.08
N SER A 133 1.42 -4.20 2.94
CA SER A 133 0.02 -4.25 2.50
C SER A 133 -0.47 -2.93 1.87
N LEU A 134 0.12 -1.81 2.25
CA LEU A 134 -0.39 -0.48 1.87
C LEU A 134 0.27 0.22 0.71
N LYS A 135 1.58 0.01 0.55
CA LYS A 135 2.20 0.32 -0.74
C LYS A 135 1.52 -0.47 -1.84
N HIS A 136 1.04 -1.68 -1.54
CA HIS A 136 0.19 -2.45 -2.42
C HIS A 136 -1.17 -1.74 -2.61
N ASP A 137 -1.98 -1.48 -1.58
CA ASP A 137 -3.34 -0.93 -1.79
C ASP A 137 -3.39 0.45 -2.50
N ILE A 138 -2.48 1.38 -2.21
CA ILE A 138 -2.42 2.69 -2.89
C ILE A 138 -1.88 2.55 -4.33
N SER A 139 -0.87 1.70 -4.54
CA SER A 139 -0.32 1.45 -5.88
C SER A 139 -1.30 0.66 -6.75
N VAL A 140 -2.12 -0.19 -6.15
CA VAL A 140 -3.07 -1.08 -6.83
C VAL A 140 -4.17 -0.30 -7.53
N LEU A 141 -4.68 0.79 -6.95
CA LEU A 141 -5.69 1.59 -7.64
C LEU A 141 -5.11 2.27 -8.89
N SER A 142 -3.93 2.88 -8.75
CA SER A 142 -3.22 3.52 -9.88
C SER A 142 -2.85 2.49 -10.97
N SER A 143 -2.32 1.34 -10.55
CA SER A 143 -2.00 0.22 -11.44
C SER A 143 -3.25 -0.35 -12.10
N GLY A 144 -4.37 -0.43 -11.39
CA GLY A 144 -5.65 -0.90 -11.90
C GLY A 144 -6.20 0.00 -13.00
N ILE A 145 -6.15 1.32 -12.81
CA ILE A 145 -6.55 2.31 -13.83
C ILE A 145 -5.63 2.21 -15.05
N PHE A 146 -4.31 2.05 -14.85
CA PHE A 146 -3.36 1.88 -15.94
C PHE A 146 -3.64 0.62 -16.76
N VAL A 147 -3.82 -0.53 -16.09
CA VAL A 147 -4.16 -1.81 -16.75
C VAL A 147 -5.50 -1.70 -17.48
N PHE A 148 -6.49 -1.05 -16.89
CA PHE A 148 -7.77 -0.80 -17.56
C PHE A 148 -7.60 0.04 -18.82
N GLY A 149 -6.81 1.12 -18.76
CA GLY A 149 -6.50 1.95 -19.93
C GLY A 149 -5.83 1.16 -21.05
N VAL A 150 -4.82 0.34 -20.73
CA VAL A 150 -4.18 -0.55 -21.70
C VAL A 150 -5.19 -1.54 -22.30
N SER A 151 -6.06 -2.12 -21.47
CA SER A 151 -7.11 -3.05 -21.95
C SER A 151 -8.10 -2.38 -22.90
N LEU A 152 -8.48 -1.13 -22.67
CA LEU A 152 -9.36 -0.36 -23.57
C LEU A 152 -8.70 -0.10 -24.91
N VAL A 153 -7.40 0.24 -24.94
CA VAL A 153 -6.65 0.44 -26.18
C VAL A 153 -6.58 -0.88 -26.96
N CYS A 154 -6.30 -1.99 -26.30
CA CYS A 154 -6.33 -3.31 -26.92
C CYS A 154 -7.71 -3.63 -27.49
N LEU A 155 -8.78 -3.43 -26.71
CA LEU A 155 -10.16 -3.63 -27.17
C LEU A 155 -10.50 -2.76 -28.39
N LEU A 156 -10.04 -1.51 -28.42
CA LEU A 156 -10.22 -0.61 -29.56
C LEU A 156 -9.51 -1.16 -30.81
N VAL A 157 -8.23 -1.52 -30.71
CA VAL A 157 -7.45 -2.01 -31.86
C VAL A 157 -8.01 -3.34 -32.37
N PHE A 158 -8.26 -4.30 -31.47
CA PHE A 158 -8.80 -5.61 -31.85
C PHE A 158 -10.21 -5.49 -32.45
N SER A 159 -11.10 -4.70 -31.85
CA SER A 159 -12.47 -4.56 -32.37
C SER A 159 -12.50 -3.84 -33.72
N LEU A 160 -11.65 -2.84 -33.97
CA LEU A 160 -11.55 -2.19 -35.28
C LEU A 160 -11.09 -3.18 -36.35
N PHE A 161 -10.08 -3.99 -36.06
CA PHE A 161 -9.58 -5.01 -36.98
C PHE A 161 -10.62 -6.10 -37.26
N LEU A 162 -11.32 -6.57 -36.22
CA LEU A 162 -12.27 -7.68 -36.32
C LEU A 162 -13.62 -7.27 -36.94
N LEU A 163 -14.15 -6.10 -36.55
CA LEU A 163 -15.49 -5.66 -36.93
C LEU A 163 -15.49 -4.78 -38.19
N GLY A 164 -14.40 -4.05 -38.45
CA GLY A 164 -14.28 -3.11 -39.58
C GLY A 164 -15.28 -1.94 -39.54
N GLN A 165 -15.98 -1.75 -38.41
CA GLN A 165 -17.04 -0.75 -38.25
C GLN A 165 -16.81 0.08 -36.97
N PRO A 166 -16.37 1.36 -37.08
CA PRO A 166 -16.00 2.17 -35.92
C PRO A 166 -17.18 2.42 -34.97
N ALA A 167 -18.41 2.48 -35.48
CA ALA A 167 -19.60 2.67 -34.65
C ALA A 167 -19.81 1.54 -33.63
N LEU A 168 -19.57 0.28 -34.02
CA LEU A 168 -19.70 -0.86 -33.12
C LEU A 168 -18.57 -0.91 -32.10
N THR A 169 -17.36 -0.50 -32.49
CA THR A 169 -16.23 -0.35 -31.57
C THR A 169 -16.53 0.65 -30.46
N PHE A 170 -17.10 1.82 -30.78
CA PHE A 170 -17.45 2.81 -29.75
C PHE A 170 -18.51 2.30 -28.77
N VAL A 171 -19.51 1.56 -29.26
CA VAL A 171 -20.53 0.92 -28.41
C VAL A 171 -19.87 -0.08 -27.44
N LEU A 172 -18.89 -0.86 -27.92
CA LEU A 172 -18.17 -1.83 -27.11
C LEU A 172 -17.33 -1.15 -26.02
N LEU A 173 -16.60 -0.08 -26.36
CA LEU A 173 -15.80 0.70 -25.40
C LEU A 173 -16.69 1.36 -24.33
N PHE A 174 -17.80 1.97 -24.75
CA PHE A 174 -18.77 2.56 -23.83
C PHE A 174 -19.33 1.52 -22.86
N THR A 175 -19.68 0.33 -23.37
CA THR A 175 -20.19 -0.76 -22.53
C THR A 175 -19.15 -1.23 -21.51
N SER A 176 -17.88 -1.34 -21.91
CA SER A 176 -16.77 -1.71 -21.01
C SER A 176 -16.58 -0.70 -19.87
N VAL A 177 -16.64 0.61 -20.17
CA VAL A 177 -16.55 1.67 -19.15
C VAL A 177 -17.76 1.65 -18.22
N ALA A 178 -18.96 1.46 -18.77
CA ALA A 178 -20.20 1.39 -17.98
C ALA A 178 -20.17 0.21 -16.99
N VAL A 179 -19.83 -0.99 -17.44
CA VAL A 179 -19.77 -2.20 -16.60
C VAL A 179 -18.76 -2.03 -15.46
N LEU A 180 -17.58 -1.47 -15.73
CA LEU A 180 -16.60 -1.24 -14.68
C LEU A 180 -17.09 -0.18 -13.67
N THR A 181 -17.70 0.91 -14.16
CA THR A 181 -18.24 1.97 -13.29
C THR A 181 -19.36 1.46 -12.40
N GLU A 182 -20.28 0.66 -12.94
CA GLU A 182 -21.34 0.00 -12.17
C GLU A 182 -20.76 -0.96 -11.12
N THR A 183 -19.77 -1.77 -11.50
CA THR A 183 -19.12 -2.71 -10.58
C THR A 183 -18.48 -1.98 -9.39
N VAL A 184 -17.75 -0.89 -9.66
CA VAL A 184 -17.17 -0.04 -8.60
C VAL A 184 -18.25 0.64 -7.76
N GLY A 185 -19.34 1.10 -8.39
CA GLY A 185 -20.51 1.63 -7.71
C GLY A 185 -21.15 0.64 -6.73
N TYR A 186 -21.32 -0.62 -7.13
CA TYR A 186 -21.85 -1.67 -6.25
C TYR A 186 -20.90 -2.02 -5.10
N VAL A 187 -19.59 -2.12 -5.39
CA VAL A 187 -18.56 -2.41 -4.37
C VAL A 187 -18.55 -1.31 -3.30
N THR A 188 -18.64 -0.05 -3.70
CA THR A 188 -18.70 1.08 -2.76
C THR A 188 -20.02 1.12 -2.00
N HIS A 189 -21.15 0.83 -2.64
CA HIS A 189 -22.46 0.81 -1.97
C HIS A 189 -22.57 -0.29 -0.90
N TRP A 190 -21.98 -1.47 -1.15
CA TRP A 190 -21.97 -2.59 -0.20
C TRP A 190 -20.83 -2.53 0.83
N GLY A 191 -20.00 -1.48 0.81
CA GLY A 191 -18.92 -1.31 1.78
C GLY A 191 -17.83 -2.39 1.66
N VAL A 192 -17.65 -2.97 0.47
CA VAL A 192 -16.62 -3.97 0.23
C VAL A 192 -15.26 -3.26 0.11
N PRO A 193 -14.21 -3.72 0.83
CA PRO A 193 -12.91 -3.07 0.78
C PRO A 193 -12.27 -3.14 -0.61
N MET A 194 -11.75 -2.00 -1.08
CA MET A 194 -11.06 -1.86 -2.37
C MET A 194 -9.59 -2.28 -2.23
N ASN A 195 -9.35 -3.58 -2.34
CA ASN A 195 -8.02 -4.20 -2.28
C ASN A 195 -7.65 -4.75 -3.67
N ALA A 196 -6.42 -5.25 -3.84
CA ALA A 196 -6.01 -5.80 -5.13
C ALA A 196 -6.87 -6.97 -5.62
N ILE A 197 -7.36 -7.80 -4.71
CA ILE A 197 -8.22 -8.93 -5.07
C ILE A 197 -9.53 -8.41 -5.69
N THR A 198 -10.15 -7.40 -5.08
CA THR A 198 -11.42 -6.88 -5.58
C THR A 198 -11.25 -6.12 -6.90
N ILE A 199 -10.16 -5.36 -7.04
CA ILE A 199 -9.85 -4.64 -8.29
C ILE A 199 -9.50 -5.62 -9.42
N THR A 200 -8.67 -6.64 -9.17
CA THR A 200 -8.33 -7.64 -10.20
C THR A 200 -9.55 -8.45 -10.63
N MET A 201 -10.44 -8.80 -9.70
CA MET A 201 -11.71 -9.45 -10.00
C MET A 201 -12.65 -8.56 -10.82
N ALA A 202 -12.73 -7.27 -10.51
CA ALA A 202 -13.53 -6.32 -11.29
C ALA A 202 -13.00 -6.18 -12.72
N LEU A 203 -11.68 -6.12 -12.90
CA LEU A 203 -11.05 -6.06 -14.22
C LEU A 203 -11.26 -7.34 -15.02
N SER A 204 -11.12 -8.52 -14.41
CA SER A 204 -11.32 -9.80 -15.08
C SER A 204 -12.78 -9.99 -15.51
N ALA A 205 -13.74 -9.62 -14.65
CA ALA A 205 -15.17 -9.62 -14.98
C ALA A 205 -15.47 -8.67 -16.14
N ASN A 206 -14.89 -7.47 -16.14
CA ASN A 206 -15.07 -6.52 -17.24
C ASN A 206 -14.46 -7.00 -18.57
N MET A 207 -13.29 -7.65 -18.54
CA MET A 207 -12.70 -8.26 -19.74
C MET A 207 -13.58 -9.38 -20.29
N LEU A 208 -14.12 -10.24 -19.43
CA LEU A 208 -15.06 -11.29 -19.85
C LEU A 208 -16.33 -10.71 -20.49
N ALA A 209 -16.93 -9.69 -19.86
CA ALA A 209 -18.08 -8.99 -20.41
C ALA A 209 -17.78 -8.38 -21.79
N SER A 210 -16.60 -7.77 -21.94
CA SER A 210 -16.15 -7.18 -23.21
C SER A 210 -16.02 -8.22 -24.32
N VAL A 211 -15.55 -9.44 -24.02
CA VAL A 211 -15.48 -10.55 -24.99
C VAL A 211 -16.87 -11.01 -25.43
N ILE A 212 -17.82 -11.13 -24.50
CA ILE A 212 -19.21 -11.51 -24.80
C ILE A 212 -19.86 -10.48 -25.73
N VAL A 213 -19.70 -9.20 -25.42
CA VAL A 213 -20.21 -8.10 -26.25
C VAL A 213 -19.53 -8.09 -27.62
N MET A 214 -18.22 -8.34 -27.69
CA MET A 214 -17.48 -8.43 -28.95
C MET A 214 -18.02 -9.53 -29.86
N ALA A 215 -18.27 -10.73 -29.31
CA ALA A 215 -18.84 -11.84 -30.05
C ALA A 215 -20.22 -11.49 -30.62
N PHE A 216 -21.07 -10.83 -29.82
CA PHE A 216 -22.36 -10.33 -30.28
C PHE A 216 -22.21 -9.31 -31.42
N CYS A 217 -21.35 -8.31 -31.25
CA CYS A 217 -21.07 -7.29 -32.28
C CYS A 217 -20.53 -7.91 -33.58
N TYR A 218 -19.71 -8.95 -33.49
CA TYR A 218 -19.19 -9.68 -34.64
C TYR A 218 -20.30 -10.39 -35.41
N SER A 219 -21.14 -11.17 -34.71
CA SER A 219 -22.32 -11.81 -35.32
C SER A 219 -23.28 -10.80 -35.95
N TYR A 220 -23.47 -9.63 -35.31
CA TYR A 220 -24.26 -8.54 -35.86
C TYR A 220 -23.63 -7.95 -37.14
N SER A 221 -22.32 -7.75 -37.17
CA SER A 221 -21.58 -7.22 -38.32
C SER A 221 -21.68 -8.17 -39.52
N VAL A 222 -21.44 -9.47 -39.32
CA VAL A 222 -21.52 -10.50 -40.37
C VAL A 222 -22.93 -10.62 -40.95
N SER A 223 -23.97 -10.53 -40.10
CA SER A 223 -25.38 -10.60 -40.52
C SER A 223 -25.82 -9.42 -41.41
N GLY A 224 -25.09 -8.30 -41.35
CA GLY A 224 -25.34 -7.13 -42.19
C GLY A 224 -25.15 -7.38 -43.70
N LYS A 225 -24.44 -8.45 -44.08
CA LYS A 225 -24.29 -8.84 -45.50
C LYS A 225 -25.55 -9.50 -46.09
N GLN A 226 -26.46 -10.01 -45.26
CA GLN A 226 -27.65 -10.73 -45.71
C GLN A 226 -28.97 -9.98 -45.45
N GLN A 227 -29.03 -9.10 -44.44
CA GLN A 227 -30.27 -8.42 -44.06
C GLN A 227 -30.09 -6.90 -43.83
N MET A 228 -30.88 -6.07 -44.52
CA MET A 228 -30.71 -4.60 -44.50
C MET A 228 -31.33 -3.91 -43.27
N ARG A 229 -32.33 -4.48 -42.60
CA ARG A 229 -32.98 -3.85 -41.44
C ARG A 229 -32.27 -4.17 -40.12
N ALA A 230 -31.86 -3.12 -39.38
CA ALA A 230 -31.16 -3.25 -38.11
C ALA A 230 -31.92 -4.09 -37.05
N GLY A 231 -33.24 -3.93 -36.94
CA GLY A 231 -34.05 -4.69 -35.98
C GLY A 231 -34.02 -6.21 -36.20
N VAL A 232 -34.05 -6.65 -37.46
CA VAL A 232 -34.01 -8.08 -37.80
C VAL A 232 -32.61 -8.65 -37.58
N ARG A 233 -31.56 -7.85 -37.84
CA ARG A 233 -30.17 -8.21 -37.51
C ARG A 233 -29.97 -8.42 -36.01
N ILE A 234 -30.56 -7.56 -35.16
CA ILE A 234 -30.49 -7.70 -33.70
C ILE A 234 -31.17 -9.00 -33.26
N GLN A 235 -32.40 -9.26 -33.73
CA GLN A 235 -33.13 -10.50 -33.40
C GLN A 235 -32.36 -11.76 -33.82
N TYR A 236 -31.81 -11.77 -35.03
CA TYR A 236 -30.99 -12.89 -35.52
C TYR A 236 -29.71 -13.06 -34.69
N THR A 237 -29.03 -11.97 -34.33
CA THR A 237 -27.82 -12.01 -33.50
C THR A 237 -28.12 -12.58 -32.10
N PHE A 238 -29.25 -12.20 -31.50
CA PHE A 238 -29.73 -12.78 -30.24
C PHE A 238 -30.03 -14.28 -30.38
N GLN A 239 -30.68 -14.68 -31.48
CA GLN A 239 -30.97 -16.10 -31.73
C GLN A 239 -29.68 -16.92 -31.89
N VAL A 240 -28.71 -16.45 -32.67
CA VAL A 240 -27.42 -17.14 -32.87
C VAL A 240 -26.62 -17.23 -31.57
N SER A 241 -26.53 -16.14 -30.82
CA SER A 241 -25.81 -16.11 -29.53
C SER A 241 -26.46 -17.00 -28.46
N MET A 242 -27.78 -17.20 -28.49
CA MET A 242 -28.47 -18.15 -27.59
C MET A 242 -28.48 -19.60 -28.11
N GLN A 243 -28.65 -19.82 -29.43
CA GLN A 243 -28.77 -21.15 -30.04
C GLN A 243 -27.45 -21.91 -30.20
N LEU A 244 -26.31 -21.22 -30.16
CA LEU A 244 -24.99 -21.87 -30.09
C LEU A 244 -24.84 -22.77 -28.84
N ARG A 245 -25.70 -22.62 -27.82
CA ARG A 245 -25.73 -23.51 -26.65
C ARG A 245 -26.48 -24.83 -26.86
N SER A 246 -27.32 -24.94 -27.90
CA SER A 246 -28.11 -26.14 -28.20
C SER A 246 -27.42 -27.15 -29.13
N TYR A 247 -26.37 -26.74 -29.86
CA TYR A 247 -25.66 -27.63 -30.80
C TYR A 247 -24.45 -28.37 -30.21
N HIS A 248 -24.06 -28.08 -28.95
CA HIS A 248 -22.98 -28.79 -28.26
C HIS A 248 -23.47 -29.88 -27.28
N VAL A 249 -24.76 -30.23 -27.31
CA VAL A 249 -25.32 -31.36 -26.57
C VAL A 249 -26.02 -32.30 -27.55
N ARG A 250 -25.24 -32.92 -28.43
CA ARG A 250 -25.52 -34.24 -29.05
C ARG A 250 -24.21 -34.93 -29.35
#